data_AF-A0A840SQQ1-F1
#
_entry.id   AF-A0A840SQQ1-F1
#
_cell.length_a   1.000
_cell.length_b   1.000
_cell.length_c   1.000
_cell.angle_alpha   90.00
_cell.angle_beta   90.00
_cell.angle_gamma   90.00
#
_symmetry.space_group_name_H-M   'P 1'
#
loop_
_entity.id
_entity.type
_entity.pdbx_description
1 polymer ?
#
loop_
_entity_poly.entity_id
_entity_poly.type
_entity_poly.pdbx_seq_one_letter_code
_entity_poly.pdbx_strand_id
1 'polypeptide(L)'
;MLTRRNYLRGALATGAGLALGSGGIGAALAAVHDATSEGTHALFKQFHGNVILLPGKYSGTVSALDLSAPETLAWYNYGRAGIDMPIPHHIAAMPSADPYKSFDFYQTMQPPGAPYVNENSPEWRDRGDFKMFKMRYDGTGTQNSISVVSDISAATGMALGVHVSIGVGVNAEKYVAFADGQKDMVLITTIDDDPKIVKAFRADYDPNARELNIQHIFPDASTGRFDFEGRKGMKTSHEAMLGEELMPADPTAVFVDAFTWHPTLPLGAILIRRHGCCVIVNTETWEPLALLSTAKGSPDHFDLVRQSGTTWTYSIPSVLTPLHEAGFITSGEFFLACNNVLQNNVAVYRSEDPDPMKWKKEAFVEGFGTKYLPLHMGNVPDSRWVFFTIWARKPNNGFICKVDPKTWEVVTRWDTGPDPHTCDCTVDGKYITTVYSGNQSGQAGLVVIDADTDEIVARLPSPAGHHDHVVVPESWEGLKSSRSTSV
;
A
#
# COMPACT_ATOMS: atom_id res chain seq x y z
N MET A 1 16.58 -51.60 -23.87
CA MET A 1 17.32 -51.18 -22.67
C MET A 1 18.61 -50.50 -23.10
N LEU A 2 18.71 -49.17 -22.91
CA LEU A 2 19.93 -48.41 -23.16
C LEU A 2 20.83 -48.50 -21.92
N THR A 3 22.10 -48.91 -22.09
CA THR A 3 23.05 -49.05 -20.99
C THR A 3 23.89 -47.79 -20.81
N ARG A 4 24.37 -47.55 -19.58
CA ARG A 4 25.20 -46.39 -19.17
C ARG A 4 26.42 -46.12 -20.09
N ARG A 5 26.92 -47.15 -20.79
CA ARG A 5 28.03 -47.06 -21.76
C ARG A 5 27.64 -46.34 -23.05
N ASN A 6 26.37 -46.40 -23.46
CA ASN A 6 25.88 -45.72 -24.66
C ASN A 6 25.73 -44.20 -24.43
N TYR A 7 25.50 -43.78 -23.18
CA TYR A 7 25.41 -42.36 -22.82
C TYR A 7 26.78 -41.66 -22.86
N LEU A 8 27.84 -42.35 -22.40
CA LEU A 8 29.21 -41.80 -22.38
C LEU A 8 29.85 -41.70 -23.78
N ARG A 9 29.46 -42.56 -24.73
CA ARG A 9 29.91 -42.44 -26.13
C ARG A 9 29.19 -41.33 -26.89
N GLY A 10 27.93 -41.04 -26.54
CA GLY A 10 27.21 -39.89 -27.08
C GLY A 10 27.81 -38.55 -26.64
N ALA A 11 28.19 -38.44 -25.37
CA ALA A 11 28.75 -37.20 -24.81
C ALA A 11 30.15 -36.84 -25.33
N LEU A 12 30.98 -37.83 -25.69
CA LEU A 12 32.32 -37.58 -26.23
C LEU A 12 32.33 -37.25 -27.74
N ALA A 13 31.30 -37.65 -28.48
CA ALA A 13 31.19 -37.34 -29.91
C ALA A 13 30.68 -35.91 -30.18
N THR A 14 30.00 -35.29 -29.23
CA THR A 14 29.53 -33.89 -29.34
C THR A 14 30.60 -32.86 -28.99
N GLY A 15 31.68 -33.28 -28.31
CA GLY A 15 32.75 -32.39 -27.83
C GLY A 15 33.81 -31.99 -28.86
N ALA A 16 33.85 -32.59 -30.04
CA ALA A 16 34.92 -32.36 -31.03
C ALA A 16 34.50 -31.47 -32.22
N GLY A 17 33.24 -31.03 -32.31
CA GLY A 17 32.70 -30.27 -33.45
C GLY A 17 32.52 -28.76 -33.23
N LEU A 18 32.79 -28.23 -32.04
CA LEU A 18 32.47 -26.83 -31.67
C LEU A 18 33.68 -25.87 -31.66
N ALA A 19 34.83 -26.28 -32.21
CA ALA A 19 36.06 -25.48 -32.17
C ALA A 19 36.28 -24.53 -33.36
N LEU A 20 35.27 -24.27 -34.20
CA LEU A 20 35.40 -23.34 -35.33
C LEU A 20 34.18 -22.42 -35.43
N GLY A 21 34.19 -21.38 -34.62
CA GLY A 21 33.15 -20.34 -34.58
C GLY A 21 33.38 -19.37 -33.43
N SER A 22 34.59 -18.79 -33.33
CA SER A 22 34.91 -17.73 -32.37
C SER A 22 34.30 -16.38 -32.79
N GLY A 23 32.98 -16.32 -32.90
CA GLY A 23 32.24 -15.08 -32.66
C GLY A 23 32.02 -15.03 -31.15
N GLY A 24 32.61 -14.03 -30.48
CA GLY A 24 32.55 -13.92 -29.02
C GLY A 24 31.11 -13.96 -28.52
N ILE A 25 30.73 -15.09 -27.90
CA ILE A 25 29.52 -15.17 -27.09
C ILE A 25 29.84 -14.36 -25.84
N GLY A 26 29.43 -13.09 -25.85
CA GLY A 26 29.52 -12.23 -24.67
C GLY A 26 28.88 -12.94 -23.49
N ALA A 27 29.56 -12.92 -22.35
CA ALA A 27 29.01 -13.51 -21.14
C ALA A 27 27.74 -12.73 -20.75
N ALA A 28 26.60 -13.41 -20.68
CA ALA A 28 25.36 -12.85 -20.16
C ALA A 28 25.53 -12.61 -18.65
N LEU A 29 26.04 -11.44 -18.27
CA LEU A 29 26.48 -11.12 -16.91
C LEU A 29 25.75 -9.94 -16.27
N ALA A 30 24.91 -9.21 -17.00
CA ALA A 30 24.17 -8.10 -16.41
C ALA A 30 22.86 -8.58 -15.80
N ALA A 31 22.67 -8.29 -14.51
CA ALA A 31 21.44 -8.55 -13.78
C ALA A 31 20.29 -7.61 -14.19
N VAL A 32 20.64 -6.49 -14.83
CA VAL A 32 19.75 -5.53 -15.47
C VAL A 32 19.95 -5.61 -16.97
N HIS A 33 18.85 -5.66 -17.71
CA HIS A 33 18.85 -5.78 -19.17
C HIS A 33 19.33 -4.49 -19.86
N ASP A 34 20.21 -4.63 -20.85
CA ASP A 34 20.61 -3.52 -21.72
C ASP A 34 19.68 -3.44 -22.94
N ALA A 35 18.67 -2.58 -22.85
CA ALA A 35 17.69 -2.39 -23.90
C ALA A 35 18.17 -1.48 -25.06
N THR A 36 19.42 -1.00 -25.10
CA THR A 36 19.86 0.03 -26.08
C THR A 36 19.66 -0.35 -27.54
N SER A 37 19.63 -1.64 -27.87
CA SER A 37 19.39 -2.15 -29.22
C SER A 37 17.91 -2.43 -29.56
N GLU A 38 16.98 -2.16 -28.65
CA GLU A 38 15.55 -2.47 -28.83
C GLU A 38 14.76 -1.32 -29.46
N GLY A 39 13.72 -1.65 -30.22
CA GLY A 39 12.85 -0.66 -30.87
C GLY A 39 12.05 0.22 -29.91
N THR A 40 11.86 -0.24 -28.66
CA THR A 40 11.13 0.45 -27.59
C THR A 40 12.04 1.28 -26.68
N HIS A 41 13.37 1.16 -26.82
CA HIS A 41 14.34 1.81 -25.92
C HIS A 41 14.15 3.32 -25.80
N ALA A 42 13.88 3.99 -26.93
CA ALA A 42 13.72 5.44 -26.95
C ALA A 42 12.55 5.92 -26.06
N LEU A 43 11.49 5.10 -25.95
CA LEU A 43 10.34 5.39 -25.08
C LEU A 43 10.68 5.12 -23.61
N PHE A 44 11.29 3.97 -23.30
CA PHE A 44 11.41 3.55 -21.90
C PHE A 44 12.66 4.10 -21.19
N LYS A 45 13.73 4.46 -21.90
CA LYS A 45 14.94 5.01 -21.28
C LYS A 45 14.71 6.26 -20.43
N GLN A 46 13.62 6.99 -20.68
CA GLN A 46 13.25 8.18 -19.90
C GLN A 46 12.81 7.84 -18.46
N PHE A 47 12.46 6.58 -18.20
CA PHE A 47 12.05 6.08 -16.89
C PHE A 47 13.19 5.46 -16.09
N HIS A 48 14.44 5.58 -16.55
CA HIS A 48 15.61 5.05 -15.85
C HIS A 48 15.65 5.51 -14.37
N GLY A 49 15.97 4.57 -13.47
CA GLY A 49 15.95 4.81 -12.02
C GLY A 49 14.62 4.48 -11.34
N ASN A 50 13.54 4.21 -12.10
CA ASN A 50 12.25 3.85 -11.53
C ASN A 50 12.06 2.33 -11.52
N VAL A 51 12.30 1.71 -10.37
CA VAL A 51 11.92 0.32 -10.09
C VAL A 51 10.56 0.31 -9.40
N ILE A 52 9.63 -0.51 -9.88
CA ILE A 52 8.27 -0.62 -9.35
C ILE A 52 8.09 -1.95 -8.64
N LEU A 53 7.51 -1.93 -7.43
CA LEU A 53 7.08 -3.11 -6.72
C LEU A 53 5.58 -3.36 -6.86
N LEU A 54 5.22 -4.61 -7.14
CA LEU A 54 3.87 -5.04 -7.53
C LEU A 54 3.45 -6.28 -6.72
N PRO A 55 2.77 -6.13 -5.56
CA PRO A 55 2.11 -7.23 -4.88
C PRO A 55 0.94 -7.72 -5.72
N GLY A 56 0.78 -9.03 -5.79
CA GLY A 56 -0.09 -9.65 -6.78
C GLY A 56 -1.42 -10.17 -6.25
N LYS A 57 -1.80 -9.88 -4.99
CA LYS A 57 -3.03 -10.33 -4.33
C LYS A 57 -3.29 -11.82 -4.60
N TYR A 58 -4.34 -12.19 -5.32
CA TYR A 58 -4.69 -13.59 -5.59
C TYR A 58 -3.68 -14.37 -6.46
N SER A 59 -2.71 -13.71 -7.12
CA SER A 59 -1.63 -14.42 -7.81
C SER A 59 -0.61 -15.07 -6.84
N GLY A 60 -0.59 -14.64 -5.57
CA GLY A 60 0.34 -15.18 -4.58
C GLY A 60 1.81 -14.80 -4.78
N THR A 61 2.06 -13.69 -5.50
CA THR A 61 3.41 -13.22 -5.84
C THR A 61 3.63 -11.75 -5.50
N VAL A 62 4.88 -11.35 -5.38
CA VAL A 62 5.32 -9.94 -5.46
C VAL A 62 6.41 -9.84 -6.52
N SER A 63 6.43 -8.78 -7.31
CA SER A 63 7.43 -8.57 -8.37
C SER A 63 8.09 -7.19 -8.27
N ALA A 64 9.37 -7.11 -8.60
CA ALA A 64 10.09 -5.88 -8.88
C ALA A 64 10.25 -5.74 -10.41
N LEU A 65 9.90 -4.58 -10.97
CA LEU A 65 9.92 -4.29 -12.41
C LEU A 65 10.78 -3.07 -12.69
N ASP A 66 11.68 -3.14 -13.66
CA ASP A 66 12.39 -1.97 -14.17
C ASP A 66 11.52 -1.27 -15.22
N LEU A 67 11.11 -0.04 -14.95
CA LEU A 67 10.27 0.71 -15.88
C LEU A 67 11.03 1.13 -17.15
N SER A 68 12.37 1.10 -17.14
CA SER A 68 13.21 1.55 -18.26
C SER A 68 13.48 0.50 -19.34
N ALA A 69 13.26 -0.77 -19.01
CA ALA A 69 13.32 -1.93 -19.90
C ALA A 69 12.02 -2.78 -19.86
N PRO A 70 10.90 -2.16 -19.43
CA PRO A 70 9.71 -2.76 -18.79
C PRO A 70 9.78 -4.28 -18.52
N GLU A 71 10.76 -4.71 -17.73
CA GLU A 71 11.03 -6.13 -17.45
C GLU A 71 10.99 -6.40 -15.95
N THR A 72 10.46 -7.57 -15.57
CA THR A 72 10.54 -8.05 -14.19
C THR A 72 11.99 -8.34 -13.83
N LEU A 73 12.56 -7.53 -12.93
CA LEU A 73 13.88 -7.73 -12.36
C LEU A 73 13.93 -9.00 -11.52
N ALA A 74 12.97 -9.19 -10.63
CA ALA A 74 12.82 -10.36 -9.78
C ALA A 74 11.38 -10.51 -9.31
N TRP A 75 10.98 -11.73 -8.94
CA TRP A 75 9.68 -11.98 -8.32
C TRP A 75 9.81 -13.05 -7.24
N TYR A 76 8.93 -12.98 -6.25
CA TYR A 76 8.85 -13.93 -5.16
C TYR A 76 7.51 -14.64 -5.18
N ASN A 77 7.53 -15.97 -5.05
CA ASN A 77 6.32 -16.78 -4.96
C ASN A 77 6.16 -17.33 -3.55
N TYR A 78 5.19 -16.77 -2.83
CA TYR A 78 4.93 -17.14 -1.45
C TYR A 78 4.43 -18.59 -1.32
N GLY A 79 3.70 -19.11 -2.31
CA GLY A 79 3.21 -20.49 -2.30
C GLY A 79 4.36 -21.50 -2.41
N ARG A 80 5.36 -21.22 -3.25
CA ARG A 80 6.60 -22.03 -3.35
C ARG A 80 7.43 -21.96 -2.07
N ALA A 81 7.32 -20.88 -1.31
CA ALA A 81 7.95 -20.73 0.00
C ALA A 81 7.17 -21.42 1.14
N GLY A 82 6.06 -22.12 0.83
CA GLY A 82 5.28 -22.87 1.80
C GLY A 82 4.20 -22.06 2.53
N ILE A 83 3.94 -20.82 2.11
CA ILE A 83 2.82 -20.05 2.64
C ILE A 83 1.51 -20.59 2.04
N ASP A 84 0.57 -20.99 2.90
CA ASP A 84 -0.74 -21.46 2.50
C ASP A 84 -1.61 -20.30 2.01
N MET A 85 -2.24 -20.45 0.83
CA MET A 85 -3.12 -19.46 0.21
C MET A 85 -2.63 -18.00 0.32
N PRO A 86 -1.43 -17.68 -0.20
CA PRO A 86 -0.84 -16.38 -0.01
C PRO A 86 -1.59 -15.31 -0.80
N ILE A 87 -2.03 -14.26 -0.11
CA ILE A 87 -2.59 -13.06 -0.72
C ILE A 87 -1.75 -11.86 -0.27
N PRO A 88 -0.58 -11.60 -0.90
CA PRO A 88 0.18 -10.37 -0.67
C PRO A 88 -0.68 -9.16 -1.01
N HIS A 89 -0.90 -8.31 0.00
CA HIS A 89 -1.87 -7.23 -0.04
C HIS A 89 -1.23 -5.87 -0.30
N HIS A 90 -0.74 -5.18 0.74
CA HIS A 90 -0.11 -3.86 0.61
C HIS A 90 1.41 -3.91 0.75
N ILE A 91 2.08 -2.93 0.16
CA ILE A 91 3.54 -2.87 0.05
C ILE A 91 4.07 -1.46 0.33
N ALA A 92 5.22 -1.36 0.99
CA ALA A 92 5.96 -0.11 1.13
C ALA A 92 7.47 -0.36 0.95
N ALA A 93 8.15 0.48 0.16
CA ALA A 93 9.58 0.33 -0.14
C ALA A 93 10.44 1.30 0.68
N MET A 94 11.53 0.79 1.24
CA MET A 94 12.57 1.63 1.83
C MET A 94 13.34 2.35 0.73
N PRO A 95 13.85 3.57 0.99
CA PRO A 95 14.64 4.29 0.00
C PRO A 95 15.92 3.54 -0.41
N SER A 96 16.31 3.68 -1.68
CA SER A 96 17.58 3.19 -2.20
C SER A 96 18.17 4.15 -3.23
N ALA A 97 19.42 4.58 -3.00
CA ALA A 97 20.15 5.42 -3.93
C ALA A 97 20.43 4.74 -5.28
N ASP A 98 20.36 3.41 -5.33
CA ASP A 98 20.46 2.61 -6.55
C ASP A 98 19.53 1.40 -6.44
N PRO A 99 18.25 1.55 -6.83
CA PRO A 99 17.26 0.50 -6.66
C PRO A 99 17.54 -0.75 -7.52
N TYR A 100 18.46 -0.67 -8.49
CA TYR A 100 18.92 -1.82 -9.26
C TYR A 100 19.91 -2.72 -8.48
N LYS A 101 20.51 -2.22 -7.40
CA LYS A 101 21.44 -3.00 -6.57
C LYS A 101 20.74 -3.69 -5.40
N SER A 102 20.03 -2.94 -4.57
CA SER A 102 19.31 -3.50 -3.44
C SER A 102 18.37 -2.49 -2.81
N PHE A 103 17.30 -2.99 -2.20
CA PHE A 103 16.44 -2.24 -1.29
C PHE A 103 15.64 -3.23 -0.42
N ASP A 104 15.21 -2.74 0.74
CA ASP A 104 14.25 -3.45 1.60
C ASP A 104 12.84 -2.96 1.32
N PHE A 105 11.85 -3.82 1.58
CA PHE A 105 10.45 -3.45 1.51
C PHE A 105 9.62 -4.27 2.48
N TYR A 106 8.41 -3.82 2.75
CA TYR A 106 7.47 -4.47 3.65
C TYR A 106 6.24 -4.95 2.91
N GLN A 107 5.73 -6.12 3.28
CA GLN A 107 4.56 -6.73 2.66
C GLN A 107 3.58 -7.22 3.73
N THR A 108 2.31 -6.80 3.63
CA THR A 108 1.22 -7.42 4.38
C THR A 108 0.57 -8.54 3.57
N MET A 109 -0.09 -9.48 4.25
CA MET A 109 -0.91 -10.51 3.64
C MET A 109 -2.26 -10.61 4.32
N GLN A 110 -3.26 -11.00 3.54
CA GLN A 110 -4.59 -11.31 4.04
C GLN A 110 -4.92 -12.80 3.87
N PRO A 111 -5.79 -13.34 4.73
CA PRO A 111 -6.48 -14.57 4.40
C PRO A 111 -7.48 -14.35 3.23
N PRO A 112 -7.83 -15.40 2.47
CA PRO A 112 -8.92 -15.36 1.51
C PRO A 112 -10.23 -14.91 2.17
N GLY A 113 -10.87 -13.93 1.55
CA GLY A 113 -12.12 -13.32 2.04
C GLY A 113 -13.23 -13.25 0.99
N ALA A 114 -14.42 -12.87 1.43
CA ALA A 114 -15.53 -12.51 0.53
C ALA A 114 -15.21 -11.20 -0.23
N PRO A 115 -15.83 -10.94 -1.39
CA PRO A 115 -16.78 -11.81 -2.10
C PRO A 115 -16.10 -12.96 -2.87
N TYR A 116 -14.82 -12.82 -3.22
CA TYR A 116 -14.12 -13.72 -4.13
C TYR A 116 -14.15 -15.19 -3.71
N VAL A 117 -13.96 -15.47 -2.41
CA VAL A 117 -14.06 -16.84 -1.87
C VAL A 117 -15.47 -17.40 -1.99
N ASN A 118 -16.49 -16.60 -1.71
CA ASN A 118 -17.87 -17.09 -1.73
C ASN A 118 -18.34 -17.38 -3.16
N GLU A 119 -17.90 -16.57 -4.12
CA GLU A 119 -18.34 -16.68 -5.51
C GLU A 119 -17.55 -17.74 -6.29
N ASN A 120 -16.24 -17.85 -6.04
CA ASN A 120 -15.35 -18.62 -6.92
C ASN A 120 -14.68 -19.82 -6.26
N SER A 121 -14.45 -19.81 -4.93
CA SER A 121 -13.66 -20.86 -4.26
C SER A 121 -14.01 -21.02 -2.78
N PRO A 122 -15.23 -21.50 -2.43
CA PRO A 122 -15.69 -21.60 -1.04
C PRO A 122 -14.78 -22.46 -0.15
N GLU A 123 -14.05 -23.41 -0.74
CA GLU A 123 -13.09 -24.27 -0.05
C GLU A 123 -11.84 -23.55 0.46
N TRP A 124 -11.64 -22.27 0.11
CA TRP A 124 -10.51 -21.45 0.60
C TRP A 124 -10.83 -20.64 1.85
N ARG A 125 -12.09 -20.63 2.32
CA ARG A 125 -12.55 -19.71 3.38
C ARG A 125 -11.75 -19.80 4.68
N ASP A 126 -11.31 -20.99 5.04
CA ASP A 126 -10.59 -21.27 6.29
C ASP A 126 -9.09 -21.51 6.09
N ARG A 127 -8.56 -21.19 4.89
CA ARG A 127 -7.14 -21.36 4.53
C ARG A 127 -6.36 -20.06 4.60
N GLY A 128 -5.04 -20.13 4.69
CA GLY A 128 -4.19 -18.95 4.75
C GLY A 128 -4.42 -18.06 5.98
N ASP A 129 -3.48 -17.15 6.20
CA ASP A 129 -3.37 -16.34 7.40
C ASP A 129 -2.88 -14.93 7.07
N PHE A 130 -3.12 -14.03 8.01
CA PHE A 130 -2.43 -12.74 8.04
C PHE A 130 -0.94 -12.95 8.25
N LYS A 131 -0.13 -12.18 7.53
CA LYS A 131 1.32 -12.13 7.69
C LYS A 131 1.85 -10.73 7.41
N MET A 132 2.98 -10.40 8.02
CA MET A 132 3.74 -9.18 7.76
C MET A 132 5.20 -9.58 7.59
N PHE A 133 5.80 -9.21 6.47
CA PHE A 133 7.19 -9.53 6.17
C PHE A 133 7.99 -8.27 5.90
N LYS A 134 9.25 -8.27 6.37
CA LYS A 134 10.31 -7.50 5.73
C LYS A 134 10.95 -8.38 4.66
N MET A 135 11.14 -7.82 3.48
CA MET A 135 11.68 -8.47 2.30
C MET A 135 12.87 -7.65 1.77
N ARG A 136 13.77 -8.28 1.03
CA ARG A 136 14.91 -7.63 0.37
C ARG A 136 14.97 -8.03 -1.09
N TYR A 137 15.11 -7.04 -1.95
CA TYR A 137 15.58 -7.23 -3.32
C TYR A 137 17.12 -7.16 -3.33
N ASP A 138 17.76 -8.12 -3.99
CA ASP A 138 19.19 -8.15 -4.25
C ASP A 138 19.42 -8.31 -5.76
N GLY A 139 19.94 -7.25 -6.38
CA GLY A 139 20.34 -7.19 -7.78
C GLY A 139 21.85 -7.13 -7.99
N THR A 140 22.65 -7.42 -6.96
CA THR A 140 24.12 -7.39 -7.05
C THR A 140 24.73 -8.63 -7.70
N GLY A 141 23.98 -9.73 -7.77
CA GLY A 141 24.40 -10.99 -8.37
C GLY A 141 24.25 -11.03 -9.90
N THR A 142 24.61 -12.16 -10.51
CA THR A 142 24.32 -12.43 -11.94
C THR A 142 22.84 -12.72 -12.22
N GLN A 143 22.05 -12.92 -11.16
CA GLN A 143 20.61 -13.09 -11.21
C GLN A 143 20.02 -12.38 -10.00
N ASN A 144 19.06 -11.49 -10.25
CA ASN A 144 18.38 -10.79 -9.17
C ASN A 144 17.48 -11.75 -8.38
N SER A 145 17.26 -11.45 -7.11
CA SER A 145 16.37 -12.22 -6.27
C SER A 145 15.63 -11.35 -5.27
N ILE A 146 14.52 -11.89 -4.77
CA ILE A 146 13.81 -11.35 -3.62
C ILE A 146 13.84 -12.43 -2.52
N SER A 147 14.12 -12.03 -1.29
CA SER A 147 14.14 -12.93 -0.13
C SER A 147 13.43 -12.33 1.08
N VAL A 148 12.88 -13.18 1.93
CA VAL A 148 12.35 -12.77 3.25
C VAL A 148 13.53 -12.44 4.16
N VAL A 149 13.50 -11.26 4.78
CA VAL A 149 14.45 -10.82 5.80
C VAL A 149 13.94 -11.19 7.19
N SER A 150 12.67 -10.87 7.47
CA SER A 150 12.04 -11.19 8.75
C SER A 150 10.53 -11.42 8.64
N ASP A 151 10.02 -12.35 9.45
CA ASP A 151 8.58 -12.52 9.72
C ASP A 151 8.23 -11.63 10.92
N ILE A 152 7.68 -10.45 10.62
CA ILE A 152 7.33 -9.43 11.61
C ILE A 152 6.16 -9.91 12.47
N SER A 153 5.27 -10.72 11.89
CA SER A 153 4.20 -11.33 12.66
C SER A 153 4.75 -12.26 13.74
N ALA A 154 5.66 -13.15 13.37
CA ALA A 154 6.33 -14.05 14.32
C ALA A 154 7.15 -13.28 15.37
N ALA A 155 7.84 -12.21 14.99
CA ALA A 155 8.65 -11.42 15.92
C ALA A 155 7.80 -10.69 16.97
N THR A 156 6.62 -10.18 16.57
CA THR A 156 5.80 -9.30 17.41
C THR A 156 4.61 -10.00 18.05
N GLY A 157 4.20 -11.17 17.55
CA GLY A 157 2.97 -11.85 17.96
C GLY A 157 1.69 -11.20 17.42
N MET A 158 1.78 -10.32 16.41
CA MET A 158 0.64 -9.64 15.80
C MET A 158 0.74 -9.72 14.28
N ALA A 159 -0.36 -10.09 13.60
CA ALA A 159 -0.40 -10.13 12.14
C ALA A 159 -1.51 -9.22 11.61
N LEU A 160 -1.15 -8.20 10.84
CA LEU A 160 -2.07 -7.19 10.27
C LEU A 160 -2.00 -7.25 8.75
N GLY A 161 -3.15 -7.12 8.07
CA GLY A 161 -3.28 -7.47 6.66
C GLY A 161 -3.60 -6.34 5.70
N VAL A 162 -3.86 -5.13 6.15
CA VAL A 162 -4.23 -4.00 5.28
C VAL A 162 -2.97 -3.16 5.02
N HIS A 163 -3.00 -1.84 5.18
CA HIS A 163 -1.93 -0.98 4.71
C HIS A 163 -0.66 -1.11 5.54
N VAL A 164 0.47 -0.94 4.86
CA VAL A 164 1.80 -0.74 5.45
C VAL A 164 2.36 0.59 4.96
N SER A 165 2.99 1.35 5.85
CA SER A 165 3.57 2.66 5.52
C SER A 165 4.85 2.91 6.32
N ILE A 166 5.83 3.58 5.73
CA ILE A 166 7.13 3.84 6.37
C ILE A 166 7.16 5.28 6.91
N GLY A 167 7.73 5.48 8.09
CA GLY A 167 7.88 6.80 8.70
C GLY A 167 8.79 7.73 7.88
N VAL A 168 8.40 9.00 7.79
CA VAL A 168 9.17 10.08 7.13
C VAL A 168 9.34 11.28 8.06
N GLY A 169 10.08 12.29 7.59
CA GLY A 169 10.35 13.50 8.38
C GLY A 169 11.07 13.14 9.67
N VAL A 170 10.51 13.55 10.81
CA VAL A 170 11.08 13.23 12.14
C VAL A 170 11.06 11.73 12.47
N ASN A 171 10.27 10.93 11.74
CA ASN A 171 10.14 9.49 11.88
C ASN A 171 10.94 8.70 10.83
N ALA A 172 11.63 9.38 9.91
CA ALA A 172 12.51 8.75 8.93
C ALA A 172 13.59 7.90 9.63
N GLU A 173 14.00 6.81 8.99
CA GLU A 173 15.01 5.84 9.49
C GLU A 173 14.62 5.12 10.80
N LYS A 174 13.39 5.28 11.29
CA LYS A 174 12.99 4.74 12.59
C LYS A 174 11.91 3.70 12.47
N TYR A 175 10.79 4.05 11.82
CA TYR A 175 9.54 3.34 12.03
C TYR A 175 8.86 2.88 10.75
N VAL A 176 8.11 1.79 10.87
CA VAL A 176 7.13 1.32 9.89
C VAL A 176 5.84 0.98 10.62
N ALA A 177 4.70 1.30 10.03
CA ALA A 177 3.38 1.02 10.56
C ALA A 177 2.64 -0.01 9.70
N PHE A 178 1.84 -0.84 10.36
CA PHE A 178 0.97 -1.84 9.76
C PHE A 178 -0.44 -1.66 10.34
N ALA A 179 -1.46 -1.84 9.52
CA ALA A 179 -2.86 -1.66 9.94
C ALA A 179 -3.74 -2.84 9.49
N ASP A 180 -4.85 -3.04 10.20
CA ASP A 180 -5.85 -4.03 9.83
C ASP A 180 -7.26 -3.69 10.30
N GLY A 181 -8.22 -3.73 9.37
CA GLY A 181 -9.62 -3.39 9.64
C GLY A 181 -10.47 -4.55 10.10
N GLN A 182 -9.98 -5.79 9.99
CA GLN A 182 -10.68 -6.95 10.55
C GLN A 182 -10.42 -7.06 12.05
N LYS A 183 -9.23 -6.64 12.50
CA LYS A 183 -8.83 -6.60 13.92
C LYS A 183 -8.98 -5.22 14.55
N ASP A 184 -9.16 -4.18 13.74
CA ASP A 184 -9.17 -2.77 14.12
C ASP A 184 -7.93 -2.36 14.90
N MET A 185 -6.76 -2.63 14.32
CA MET A 185 -5.47 -2.43 14.98
C MET A 185 -4.46 -1.73 14.09
N VAL A 186 -3.55 -1.00 14.73
CA VAL A 186 -2.30 -0.50 14.14
C VAL A 186 -1.13 -1.01 14.98
N LEU A 187 -0.06 -1.45 14.32
CA LEU A 187 1.22 -1.78 14.93
C LEU A 187 2.31 -0.90 14.32
N ILE A 188 3.13 -0.28 15.15
CA ILE A 188 4.35 0.41 14.75
C ILE A 188 5.56 -0.38 15.27
N THR A 189 6.49 -0.70 14.38
CA THR A 189 7.76 -1.34 14.71
C THR A 189 8.94 -0.50 14.28
N THR A 190 10.13 -0.83 14.77
CA THR A 190 11.37 -0.35 14.16
C THR A 190 11.58 -0.96 12.78
N ILE A 191 12.41 -0.32 11.95
CA ILE A 191 12.72 -0.77 10.58
C ILE A 191 13.82 -1.84 10.49
N ASP A 192 14.45 -2.19 11.61
CA ASP A 192 15.57 -3.14 11.67
C ASP A 192 15.19 -4.54 11.14
N ASP A 193 16.20 -5.35 10.81
CA ASP A 193 16.00 -6.75 10.40
C ASP A 193 15.42 -7.61 11.55
N ASP A 194 15.62 -7.19 12.80
CA ASP A 194 14.99 -7.74 14.01
C ASP A 194 14.03 -6.69 14.62
N PRO A 195 12.80 -6.57 14.09
CA PRO A 195 11.89 -5.46 14.36
C PRO A 195 11.45 -5.45 15.83
N LYS A 196 11.48 -4.28 16.45
CA LYS A 196 11.01 -4.08 17.84
C LYS A 196 9.65 -3.40 17.85
N ILE A 197 8.77 -3.85 18.75
CA ILE A 197 7.48 -3.21 18.99
C ILE A 197 7.73 -1.81 19.56
N VAL A 198 7.25 -0.78 18.88
CA VAL A 198 7.30 0.60 19.34
C VAL A 198 5.97 0.98 19.99
N LYS A 199 4.87 0.70 19.27
CA LYS A 199 3.52 1.06 19.70
C LYS A 199 2.47 0.19 19.03
N ALA A 200 1.34 -0.01 19.68
CA ALA A 200 0.17 -0.60 19.04
C ALA A 200 -1.12 0.05 19.53
N PHE A 201 -2.06 0.26 18.63
CA PHE A 201 -3.37 0.81 18.93
C PHE A 201 -4.45 -0.19 18.55
N ARG A 202 -5.53 -0.22 19.33
CA ARG A 202 -6.78 -0.89 19.01
C ARG A 202 -7.90 0.13 18.99
N ALA A 203 -8.76 0.07 17.99
CA ALA A 203 -9.98 0.83 17.92
C ALA A 203 -11.21 -0.04 18.14
N ASP A 204 -12.19 0.47 18.88
CA ASP A 204 -13.42 -0.26 19.21
C ASP A 204 -14.57 0.72 19.38
N TYR A 205 -15.77 0.37 18.90
CA TYR A 205 -16.93 1.25 18.96
C TYR A 205 -18.02 0.68 19.87
N ASP A 206 -18.53 1.52 20.77
CA ASP A 206 -19.75 1.23 21.52
C ASP A 206 -20.94 1.85 20.78
N PRO A 207 -21.79 1.04 20.10
CA PRO A 207 -22.93 1.55 19.36
C PRO A 207 -24.06 2.09 20.25
N ASN A 208 -24.13 1.66 21.52
CA ASN A 208 -25.17 2.11 22.44
C ASN A 208 -24.81 3.49 23.02
N ALA A 209 -23.55 3.66 23.42
CA ALA A 209 -23.04 4.95 23.90
C ALA A 209 -22.70 5.92 22.75
N ARG A 210 -22.55 5.40 21.54
CA ARG A 210 -22.03 6.12 20.36
C ARG A 210 -20.64 6.69 20.60
N GLU A 211 -19.78 5.85 21.15
CA GLU A 211 -18.44 6.22 21.57
C GLU A 211 -17.39 5.38 20.86
N LEU A 212 -16.38 6.06 20.29
CA LEU A 212 -15.21 5.41 19.72
C LEU A 212 -14.08 5.41 20.74
N ASN A 213 -13.54 4.23 21.03
CA ASN A 213 -12.41 4.03 21.91
C ASN A 213 -11.15 3.77 21.10
N ILE A 214 -10.11 4.57 21.35
CA ILE A 214 -8.75 4.35 20.85
C ILE A 214 -7.91 3.96 22.05
N GLN A 215 -7.39 2.74 22.05
CA GLN A 215 -6.63 2.19 23.16
C GLN A 215 -5.21 1.85 22.72
N HIS A 216 -4.22 2.32 23.48
CA HIS A 216 -2.88 1.75 23.40
C HIS A 216 -2.87 0.39 24.11
N ILE A 217 -2.50 -0.65 23.35
CA ILE A 217 -2.41 -2.04 23.80
C ILE A 217 -0.95 -2.47 23.95
N PHE A 218 -0.70 -3.41 24.85
CA PHE A 218 0.64 -3.85 25.22
C PHE A 218 0.85 -5.33 24.93
N PRO A 219 2.07 -5.75 24.55
CA PRO A 219 2.39 -7.16 24.49
C PRO A 219 2.32 -7.79 25.88
N ASP A 220 2.20 -9.11 25.92
CA ASP A 220 2.34 -9.86 27.16
C ASP A 220 3.74 -9.64 27.75
N ALA A 221 3.80 -9.28 29.04
CA ALA A 221 5.05 -8.90 29.69
C ALA A 221 6.05 -10.06 29.85
N SER A 222 5.58 -11.31 29.83
CA SER A 222 6.44 -12.49 29.99
C SER A 222 7.11 -12.91 28.69
N THR A 223 6.44 -12.69 27.56
CA THR A 223 6.93 -13.07 26.23
C THR A 223 7.46 -11.89 25.42
N GLY A 224 7.07 -10.66 25.78
CA GLY A 224 7.35 -9.46 24.98
C GLY A 224 6.58 -9.43 23.65
N ARG A 225 5.59 -10.31 23.46
CA ARG A 225 4.83 -10.47 22.22
C ARG A 225 3.33 -10.31 22.46
N PHE A 226 2.62 -9.90 21.42
CA PHE A 226 1.17 -9.95 21.37
C PHE A 226 0.66 -11.38 21.12
N ASP A 227 -0.65 -11.56 21.22
CA ASP A 227 -1.34 -12.83 20.96
C ASP A 227 -2.45 -12.61 19.90
N PHE A 228 -2.04 -12.06 18.76
CA PHE A 228 -2.87 -11.67 17.62
C PHE A 228 -2.28 -12.16 16.28
N GLU A 229 -1.55 -13.27 16.29
CA GLU A 229 -1.07 -13.92 15.06
C GLU A 229 -2.21 -14.60 14.28
N GLY A 230 -1.96 -14.83 12.98
CA GLY A 230 -2.92 -15.44 12.08
C GLY A 230 -4.26 -14.70 12.14
N ARG A 231 -5.36 -15.46 12.17
CA ARG A 231 -6.74 -14.91 12.24
C ARG A 231 -7.21 -14.46 13.62
N LYS A 232 -6.38 -14.53 14.67
CA LYS A 232 -6.81 -14.17 16.04
C LYS A 232 -7.05 -12.66 16.18
N GLY A 233 -8.18 -12.31 16.81
CA GLY A 233 -8.60 -10.92 17.05
C GLY A 233 -9.56 -10.34 16.01
N MET A 234 -9.90 -11.09 14.96
CA MET A 234 -10.85 -10.65 13.94
C MET A 234 -12.25 -10.41 14.51
N LYS A 235 -12.84 -9.27 14.17
CA LYS A 235 -14.26 -8.92 14.38
C LYS A 235 -15.11 -9.23 13.14
N THR A 236 -14.51 -9.21 11.95
CA THR A 236 -15.17 -9.57 10.68
C THR A 236 -14.40 -10.67 9.97
N SER A 237 -15.06 -11.39 9.06
CA SER A 237 -14.47 -12.53 8.33
C SER A 237 -13.62 -12.14 7.11
N HIS A 238 -13.74 -10.90 6.68
CA HIS A 238 -13.01 -10.30 5.56
C HIS A 238 -12.89 -8.80 5.81
N GLU A 239 -11.92 -8.19 5.15
CA GLU A 239 -11.82 -6.74 5.04
C GLU A 239 -13.07 -6.20 4.34
N ALA A 240 -13.66 -5.12 4.87
CA ALA A 240 -14.80 -4.49 4.24
C ALA A 240 -14.43 -4.04 2.82
N MET A 241 -15.22 -4.44 1.81
CA MET A 241 -15.11 -3.87 0.47
C MET A 241 -15.78 -2.49 0.44
N LEU A 242 -15.49 -1.68 -0.59
CA LEU A 242 -16.17 -0.38 -0.75
C LEU A 242 -17.69 -0.53 -0.81
N GLY A 243 -18.39 0.11 0.12
CA GLY A 243 -19.84 0.02 0.31
C GLY A 243 -20.26 -0.91 1.44
N GLU A 244 -19.39 -1.83 1.88
CA GLU A 244 -19.68 -2.77 2.97
C GLU A 244 -19.58 -2.11 4.35
N GLU A 245 -19.09 -0.88 4.43
CA GLU A 245 -19.12 -0.08 5.65
C GLU A 245 -20.56 0.16 6.15
N LEU A 246 -21.54 0.11 5.24
CA LEU A 246 -22.97 0.24 5.54
C LEU A 246 -23.66 -1.11 5.80
N MET A 247 -22.97 -2.22 5.60
CA MET A 247 -23.56 -3.56 5.71
C MET A 247 -23.52 -4.07 7.15
N PRO A 248 -24.39 -5.03 7.51
CA PRO A 248 -24.33 -5.68 8.81
C PRO A 248 -22.97 -6.35 9.03
N ALA A 249 -22.27 -5.90 10.06
CA ALA A 249 -21.01 -6.44 10.54
C ALA A 249 -21.06 -6.47 12.07
N ASP A 250 -20.02 -7.01 12.73
CA ASP A 250 -19.84 -6.83 14.17
C ASP A 250 -20.02 -5.33 14.51
N PRO A 251 -20.93 -4.98 15.44
CA PRO A 251 -21.27 -3.59 15.69
C PRO A 251 -20.13 -2.80 16.35
N THR A 252 -19.11 -3.49 16.87
CA THR A 252 -17.89 -2.88 17.43
C THR A 252 -16.79 -2.66 16.41
N ALA A 253 -16.95 -3.18 15.18
CA ALA A 253 -15.98 -3.04 14.11
C ALA A 253 -15.97 -1.61 13.55
N VAL A 254 -14.78 -1.04 13.38
CA VAL A 254 -14.58 0.33 12.92
C VAL A 254 -13.85 0.43 11.57
N PHE A 255 -13.24 -0.67 11.13
CA PHE A 255 -12.48 -0.83 9.90
C PHE A 255 -11.28 0.12 9.83
N VAL A 256 -10.32 -0.09 10.74
CA VAL A 256 -9.01 0.59 10.68
C VAL A 256 -8.31 0.26 9.37
N ASP A 257 -7.90 1.26 8.61
CA ASP A 257 -7.37 1.05 7.26
C ASP A 257 -5.85 1.15 7.20
N ALA A 258 -5.33 2.24 7.77
CA ALA A 258 -3.92 2.60 7.67
C ALA A 258 -3.44 3.46 8.83
N PHE A 259 -2.13 3.64 8.86
CA PHE A 259 -1.46 4.73 9.57
C PHE A 259 -0.68 5.56 8.55
N THR A 260 -0.93 6.86 8.43
CA THR A 260 -0.15 7.75 7.55
C THR A 260 0.70 8.72 8.35
N TRP A 261 1.84 9.13 7.77
CA TRP A 261 2.84 9.95 8.47
C TRP A 261 2.83 11.38 7.96
N HIS A 262 2.85 12.36 8.86
CA HIS A 262 3.06 13.75 8.47
C HIS A 262 4.51 13.92 7.97
N PRO A 263 4.76 14.62 6.85
CA PRO A 263 6.09 14.72 6.25
C PRO A 263 7.12 15.55 7.02
N THR A 264 6.71 16.27 8.08
CA THR A 264 7.53 17.30 8.74
C THR A 264 7.24 17.40 10.24
N LEU A 265 5.97 17.35 10.66
CA LEU A 265 5.57 17.35 12.06
C LEU A 265 5.64 15.95 12.68
N PRO A 266 5.79 15.82 14.01
CA PRO A 266 5.73 14.55 14.73
C PRO A 266 4.29 14.04 14.87
N LEU A 267 3.58 13.93 13.74
CA LEU A 267 2.17 13.52 13.68
C LEU A 267 2.01 12.33 12.74
N GLY A 268 1.04 11.48 13.05
CA GLY A 268 0.51 10.49 12.12
C GLY A 268 -1.00 10.34 12.30
N ALA A 269 -1.65 9.66 11.36
CA ALA A 269 -3.10 9.53 11.32
C ALA A 269 -3.52 8.05 11.26
N ILE A 270 -4.37 7.60 12.18
CA ILE A 270 -5.06 6.31 12.10
C ILE A 270 -6.37 6.53 11.34
N LEU A 271 -6.56 5.84 10.22
CA LEU A 271 -7.76 5.94 9.38
C LEU A 271 -8.84 4.99 9.87
N ILE A 272 -10.07 5.48 10.09
CA ILE A 272 -11.18 4.68 10.60
C ILE A 272 -12.38 4.79 9.65
N ARG A 273 -12.53 3.78 8.79
CA ARG A 273 -13.43 3.83 7.63
C ARG A 273 -14.88 3.96 8.02
N ARG A 274 -15.38 3.06 8.87
CA ARG A 274 -16.81 2.95 9.16
C ARG A 274 -17.40 4.21 9.77
N HIS A 275 -16.59 4.97 10.51
CA HIS A 275 -17.02 6.15 11.25
C HIS A 275 -16.68 7.47 10.56
N GLY A 276 -16.01 7.46 9.40
CA GLY A 276 -15.69 8.69 8.67
C GLY A 276 -14.79 9.62 9.49
N CYS A 277 -13.78 9.07 10.16
CA CYS A 277 -12.88 9.82 11.02
C CYS A 277 -11.42 9.35 10.97
N CYS A 278 -10.50 10.25 11.35
CA CYS A 278 -9.08 9.97 11.45
C CYS A 278 -8.55 10.40 12.81
N VAL A 279 -7.83 9.53 13.52
CA VAL A 279 -7.19 9.87 14.80
C VAL A 279 -5.82 10.45 14.52
N ILE A 280 -5.56 11.70 14.88
CA ILE A 280 -4.22 12.27 14.80
C ILE A 280 -3.45 11.92 16.08
N VAL A 281 -2.28 11.32 15.92
CA VAL A 281 -1.42 10.82 17.00
C VAL A 281 -0.10 11.58 16.96
N ASN A 282 0.36 12.05 18.13
CA ASN A 282 1.71 12.56 18.28
C ASN A 282 2.72 11.40 18.26
N THR A 283 3.70 11.38 17.37
CA THR A 283 4.63 10.24 17.21
C THR A 283 5.84 10.28 18.16
N GLU A 284 6.03 11.37 18.91
CA GLU A 284 7.04 11.44 19.98
C GLU A 284 6.50 10.81 21.28
N THR A 285 5.23 11.07 21.60
CA THR A 285 4.57 10.63 22.84
C THR A 285 3.65 9.43 22.64
N TRP A 286 3.20 9.20 21.40
CA TRP A 286 2.19 8.23 21.01
C TRP A 286 0.80 8.47 21.60
N GLU A 287 0.49 9.72 21.95
CA GLU A 287 -0.82 10.11 22.43
C GLU A 287 -1.73 10.58 21.28
N PRO A 288 -2.98 10.11 21.19
CA PRO A 288 -4.03 10.72 20.38
C PRO A 288 -4.26 12.18 20.79
N LEU A 289 -4.20 13.09 19.80
CA LEU A 289 -4.40 14.52 19.99
C LEU A 289 -5.78 15.00 19.52
N ALA A 290 -6.29 14.43 18.44
CA ALA A 290 -7.58 14.82 17.85
C ALA A 290 -8.24 13.65 17.12
N LEU A 291 -9.57 13.70 16.99
CA LEU A 291 -10.34 12.83 16.11
C LEU A 291 -11.01 13.69 15.03
N LEU A 292 -10.43 13.75 13.84
CA LEU A 292 -10.97 14.50 12.71
C LEU A 292 -12.23 13.82 12.18
N SER A 293 -13.25 14.59 11.79
CA SER A 293 -14.45 14.06 11.13
C SER A 293 -14.52 14.50 9.67
N THR A 294 -14.48 13.56 8.73
CA THR A 294 -14.17 13.87 7.32
C THR A 294 -15.37 14.36 6.52
N ALA A 295 -16.60 14.05 6.94
CA ALA A 295 -17.79 14.33 6.16
C ALA A 295 -18.08 15.82 5.93
N LYS A 296 -18.70 16.15 4.78
CA LYS A 296 -19.30 17.47 4.56
C LYS A 296 -20.52 17.62 5.46
N GLY A 297 -20.54 18.70 6.25
CA GLY A 297 -21.59 19.00 7.22
C GLY A 297 -21.39 18.41 8.62
N SER A 298 -20.33 17.63 8.86
CA SER A 298 -19.91 17.25 10.21
C SER A 298 -19.00 18.33 10.82
N PRO A 299 -18.80 18.37 12.15
CA PRO A 299 -17.77 19.23 12.76
C PRO A 299 -16.37 18.88 12.22
N ASP A 300 -15.38 19.75 12.40
CA ASP A 300 -13.99 19.43 12.01
C ASP A 300 -13.42 18.29 12.86
N HIS A 301 -13.83 18.23 14.13
CA HIS A 301 -13.37 17.27 15.14
C HIS A 301 -14.55 16.69 15.89
N PHE A 302 -14.40 15.45 16.35
CA PHE A 302 -15.25 14.86 17.38
C PHE A 302 -14.63 15.06 18.76
N ASP A 303 -15.48 15.30 19.75
CA ASP A 303 -15.02 15.65 21.11
C ASP A 303 -14.47 14.43 21.86
N LEU A 304 -13.33 14.63 22.52
CA LEU A 304 -12.83 13.69 23.54
C LEU A 304 -13.72 13.78 24.77
N VAL A 305 -14.42 12.70 25.09
CA VAL A 305 -15.30 12.61 26.26
C VAL A 305 -14.48 12.34 27.51
N ARG A 306 -13.52 11.43 27.42
CA ARG A 306 -12.66 11.02 28.54
C ARG A 306 -11.39 10.33 28.06
N GLN A 307 -10.38 10.38 28.91
CA GLN A 307 -9.22 9.51 28.84
C GLN A 307 -9.13 8.70 30.14
N SER A 308 -9.10 7.37 30.01
CA SER A 308 -9.02 6.44 31.13
C SER A 308 -7.81 5.53 30.95
N GLY A 309 -6.73 5.80 31.69
CA GLY A 309 -5.47 5.07 31.54
C GLY A 309 -4.92 5.23 30.12
N THR A 310 -4.90 4.14 29.35
CA THR A 310 -4.37 4.08 27.99
C THR A 310 -5.45 4.12 26.91
N THR A 311 -6.66 4.51 27.28
CA THR A 311 -7.82 4.60 26.37
C THR A 311 -8.35 6.02 26.28
N TRP A 312 -8.51 6.52 25.06
CA TRP A 312 -9.17 7.78 24.70
C TRP A 312 -10.54 7.46 24.12
N THR A 313 -11.58 8.06 24.66
CA THR A 313 -12.98 7.85 24.24
C THR A 313 -13.52 9.13 23.62
N TYR A 314 -13.99 9.04 22.38
CA TYR A 314 -14.58 10.15 21.63
C TYR A 314 -16.07 9.94 21.40
N SER A 315 -16.85 11.02 21.37
CA SER A 315 -18.27 10.96 21.04
C SER A 315 -18.49 11.08 19.53
N ILE A 316 -19.18 10.11 18.93
CA ILE A 316 -19.55 10.12 17.51
C ILE A 316 -21.08 10.06 17.41
N PRO A 317 -21.79 11.18 17.57
CA PRO A 317 -23.25 11.19 17.67
C PRO A 317 -23.94 10.70 16.38
N SER A 318 -23.29 10.89 15.23
CA SER A 318 -23.77 10.46 13.92
C SER A 318 -22.61 10.31 12.93
N VAL A 319 -22.66 9.25 12.11
CA VAL A 319 -21.79 9.06 10.96
C VAL A 319 -22.54 9.49 9.71
N LEU A 320 -22.05 10.51 9.00
CA LEU A 320 -22.69 11.00 7.78
C LEU A 320 -22.27 10.24 6.53
N THR A 321 -21.03 9.75 6.51
CA THR A 321 -20.46 8.95 5.43
C THR A 321 -19.23 8.21 5.96
N PRO A 322 -18.97 6.97 5.53
CA PRO A 322 -17.68 6.33 5.71
C PRO A 322 -16.56 7.10 4.97
N LEU A 323 -15.33 6.87 5.40
CA LEU A 323 -14.12 7.21 4.63
C LEU A 323 -13.44 5.92 4.14
N HIS A 324 -12.47 6.05 3.24
CA HIS A 324 -11.54 4.98 2.88
C HIS A 324 -10.11 5.44 3.12
N GLU A 325 -9.58 6.23 2.19
CA GLU A 325 -8.21 6.74 2.17
C GLU A 325 -8.07 8.09 2.86
N ALA A 326 -6.92 8.33 3.48
CA ALA A 326 -6.54 9.64 3.97
C ALA A 326 -5.03 9.77 4.16
N GLY A 327 -4.51 10.95 3.88
CA GLY A 327 -3.07 11.19 3.95
C GLY A 327 -2.71 12.66 3.85
N PHE A 328 -1.41 12.93 3.92
CA PHE A 328 -0.84 14.25 3.76
C PHE A 328 -0.31 14.42 2.34
N ILE A 329 -0.45 15.63 1.80
CA ILE A 329 0.35 16.00 0.63
C ILE A 329 1.82 16.10 1.01
N THR A 330 2.74 15.98 0.06
CA THR A 330 4.19 15.90 0.33
C THR A 330 4.74 17.10 1.11
N SER A 331 4.19 18.30 0.94
CA SER A 331 4.58 19.48 1.72
C SER A 331 4.12 19.44 3.18
N GLY A 332 3.09 18.65 3.50
CA GLY A 332 2.41 18.64 4.80
C GLY A 332 1.45 19.81 5.03
N GLU A 333 1.25 20.67 4.03
CA GLU A 333 0.32 21.81 4.16
C GLU A 333 -1.13 21.33 4.32
N PHE A 334 -1.47 20.22 3.67
CA PHE A 334 -2.82 19.66 3.68
C PHE A 334 -2.88 18.20 4.06
N PHE A 335 -3.92 17.87 4.83
CA PHE A 335 -4.40 16.52 5.08
C PHE A 335 -5.70 16.30 4.29
N LEU A 336 -5.77 15.22 3.53
CA LEU A 336 -6.86 14.89 2.63
C LEU A 336 -7.51 13.59 3.07
N ALA A 337 -8.83 13.49 2.98
CA ALA A 337 -9.56 12.26 3.33
C ALA A 337 -10.70 11.97 2.34
N CYS A 338 -10.65 10.80 1.69
CA CYS A 338 -11.63 10.29 0.76
C CYS A 338 -12.87 9.82 1.52
N ASN A 339 -13.97 10.57 1.41
CA ASN A 339 -15.29 10.10 1.81
C ASN A 339 -15.87 9.22 0.71
N ASN A 340 -16.56 8.14 1.10
CA ASN A 340 -17.12 7.17 0.17
C ASN A 340 -18.57 6.81 0.49
N VAL A 341 -19.25 6.30 -0.52
CA VAL A 341 -20.58 5.66 -0.47
C VAL A 341 -21.73 6.66 -0.31
N LEU A 342 -21.82 7.35 0.82
CA LEU A 342 -22.91 8.32 1.08
C LEU A 342 -22.55 9.72 0.60
N GLN A 343 -21.27 10.08 0.69
CA GLN A 343 -20.69 11.24 0.02
C GLN A 343 -19.43 10.79 -0.70
N ASN A 344 -19.32 11.04 -2.00
CA ASN A 344 -18.10 10.78 -2.74
C ASN A 344 -17.42 12.12 -3.03
N ASN A 345 -16.50 12.48 -2.14
CA ASN A 345 -15.70 13.68 -2.20
C ASN A 345 -14.40 13.46 -1.40
N VAL A 346 -13.44 14.38 -1.53
CA VAL A 346 -12.23 14.37 -0.71
C VAL A 346 -12.26 15.61 0.19
N ALA A 347 -12.30 15.41 1.51
CA ALA A 347 -12.21 16.50 2.48
C ALA A 347 -10.78 17.03 2.54
N VAL A 348 -10.64 18.35 2.65
CA VAL A 348 -9.34 19.04 2.69
C VAL A 348 -9.19 19.79 4.00
N TYR A 349 -8.16 19.46 4.76
CA TYR A 349 -7.76 20.16 5.98
C TYR A 349 -6.43 20.87 5.78
N ARG A 350 -6.29 22.08 6.32
CA ARG A 350 -4.97 22.66 6.56
C ARG A 350 -4.33 22.01 7.77
N SER A 351 -3.13 21.44 7.60
CA SER A 351 -2.46 20.57 8.60
C SER A 351 -1.14 21.10 9.15
N GLU A 352 -0.79 22.37 8.89
CA GLU A 352 0.50 22.94 9.30
C GLU A 352 0.63 23.24 10.80
N ASP A 353 -0.49 23.40 11.52
CA ASP A 353 -0.43 23.68 12.96
C ASP A 353 -0.09 22.38 13.72
N PRO A 354 0.91 22.38 14.62
CA PRO A 354 1.24 21.18 15.41
C PRO A 354 0.11 20.74 16.37
N ASP A 355 -0.88 21.61 16.63
CA ASP A 355 -2.10 21.26 17.34
C ASP A 355 -3.24 20.93 16.34
N PRO A 356 -3.54 19.63 16.11
CA PRO A 356 -4.57 19.21 15.16
C PRO A 356 -6.00 19.61 15.56
N MET A 357 -6.23 20.05 16.81
CA MET A 357 -7.53 20.62 17.21
C MET A 357 -7.81 21.98 16.55
N LYS A 358 -6.80 22.60 15.93
CA LYS A 358 -6.99 23.83 15.14
C LYS A 358 -7.16 23.58 13.65
N TRP A 359 -6.96 22.36 13.17
CA TRP A 359 -7.16 22.03 11.76
C TRP A 359 -8.63 22.18 11.39
N LYS A 360 -8.90 22.78 10.23
CA LYS A 360 -10.25 23.08 9.75
C LYS A 360 -10.43 22.54 8.35
N LYS A 361 -11.62 22.03 8.06
CA LYS A 361 -12.02 21.72 6.69
C LYS A 361 -12.13 23.03 5.92
N GLU A 362 -11.30 23.21 4.90
CA GLU A 362 -11.32 24.42 4.07
C GLU A 362 -11.95 24.17 2.69
N ALA A 363 -11.95 22.94 2.19
CA ALA A 363 -12.50 22.60 0.89
C ALA A 363 -12.96 21.13 0.80
N PHE A 364 -13.63 20.81 -0.31
CA PHE A 364 -13.93 19.46 -0.73
C PHE A 364 -13.67 19.32 -2.22
N VAL A 365 -12.93 18.28 -2.63
CA VAL A 365 -12.84 17.89 -4.04
C VAL A 365 -14.11 17.11 -4.39
N GLU A 366 -14.92 17.64 -5.31
CA GLU A 366 -16.24 17.09 -5.65
C GLU A 366 -16.35 16.68 -7.13
N GLY A 367 -17.54 16.20 -7.54
CA GLY A 367 -17.83 15.87 -8.94
C GLY A 367 -17.65 14.39 -9.31
N PHE A 368 -17.68 13.49 -8.33
CA PHE A 368 -17.62 12.03 -8.52
C PHE A 368 -19.02 11.38 -8.63
N GLY A 369 -20.09 12.08 -8.23
CA GLY A 369 -21.45 11.54 -8.28
C GLY A 369 -21.64 10.36 -7.31
N THR A 370 -22.61 9.47 -7.57
CA THR A 370 -22.94 8.34 -6.68
C THR A 370 -22.23 7.04 -7.05
N LYS A 371 -21.59 7.00 -8.22
CA LYS A 371 -21.04 5.80 -8.83
C LYS A 371 -19.55 5.63 -8.56
N TYR A 372 -18.83 6.73 -8.55
CA TYR A 372 -17.37 6.77 -8.57
C TYR A 372 -16.86 7.13 -7.17
N LEU A 373 -15.97 6.29 -6.65
CA LEU A 373 -15.53 6.29 -5.26
C LEU A 373 -14.04 6.67 -5.22
N PRO A 374 -13.65 7.82 -4.67
CA PRO A 374 -12.23 8.14 -4.51
C PRO A 374 -11.58 7.12 -3.58
N LEU A 375 -10.48 6.51 -4.01
CA LEU A 375 -9.93 5.31 -3.38
C LEU A 375 -8.49 5.48 -2.92
N HIS A 376 -7.52 5.78 -3.78
CA HIS A 376 -6.12 5.99 -3.33
C HIS A 376 -5.61 7.37 -3.68
N MET A 377 -4.63 7.84 -2.92
CA MET A 377 -3.98 9.14 -3.08
C MET A 377 -2.51 9.00 -3.47
N GLY A 378 -2.09 9.73 -4.50
CA GLY A 378 -0.70 9.83 -4.96
C GLY A 378 -0.24 11.28 -5.01
N ASN A 379 1.01 11.52 -4.65
CA ASN A 379 1.59 12.86 -4.59
C ASN A 379 2.76 13.00 -5.56
N VAL A 380 2.99 14.20 -6.09
CA VAL A 380 4.27 14.55 -6.71
C VAL A 380 5.19 15.18 -5.65
N PRO A 381 6.52 15.02 -5.75
CA PRO A 381 7.47 15.47 -4.73
C PRO A 381 7.37 16.96 -4.34
N ASP A 382 7.02 17.83 -5.28
CA ASP A 382 6.88 19.27 -5.06
C ASP A 382 5.45 19.71 -4.70
N SER A 383 4.53 18.76 -4.50
CA SER A 383 3.12 19.00 -4.19
C SER A 383 2.37 19.89 -5.20
N ARG A 384 2.86 20.04 -6.43
CA ARG A 384 2.16 20.87 -7.44
C ARG A 384 0.83 20.25 -7.87
N TRP A 385 0.70 18.93 -7.75
CA TRP A 385 -0.50 18.16 -8.06
C TRP A 385 -0.78 17.11 -6.99
N VAL A 386 -2.04 16.73 -6.85
CA VAL A 386 -2.45 15.52 -6.12
C VAL A 386 -3.26 14.65 -7.06
N PHE A 387 -3.07 13.34 -6.98
CA PHE A 387 -3.77 12.37 -7.80
C PHE A 387 -4.66 11.50 -6.94
N PHE A 388 -5.83 11.17 -7.47
CA PHE A 388 -6.72 10.19 -6.85
C PHE A 388 -7.11 9.13 -7.85
N THR A 389 -6.98 7.86 -7.47
CA THR A 389 -7.69 6.81 -8.19
C THR A 389 -9.14 6.78 -7.74
N ILE A 390 -10.02 6.58 -8.71
CA ILE A 390 -11.45 6.65 -8.56
C ILE A 390 -12.03 5.31 -9.01
N TRP A 391 -12.37 4.50 -8.03
CA TRP A 391 -12.90 3.16 -8.23
C TRP A 391 -14.37 3.19 -8.64
N ALA A 392 -14.79 2.19 -9.40
CA ALA A 392 -16.20 1.96 -9.70
C ALA A 392 -16.50 0.46 -9.74
N ARG A 393 -17.69 0.09 -9.29
CA ARG A 393 -18.15 -1.30 -9.30
C ARG A 393 -18.31 -1.80 -10.74
N LYS A 394 -17.90 -3.06 -10.99
CA LYS A 394 -18.18 -3.80 -12.23
C LYS A 394 -19.67 -3.63 -12.64
N PRO A 395 -19.99 -3.40 -13.93
CA PRO A 395 -19.12 -3.50 -15.11
C PRO A 395 -18.38 -2.22 -15.47
N ASN A 396 -18.31 -1.23 -14.57
CA ASN A 396 -17.73 0.07 -14.90
C ASN A 396 -16.22 0.07 -14.74
N ASN A 397 -15.52 0.79 -15.63
CA ASN A 397 -14.15 1.18 -15.40
C ASN A 397 -14.09 2.32 -14.38
N GLY A 398 -12.97 2.36 -13.65
CA GLY A 398 -12.58 3.52 -12.87
C GLY A 398 -11.64 4.43 -13.67
N PHE A 399 -11.11 5.45 -13.01
CA PHE A 399 -10.16 6.38 -13.62
C PHE A 399 -9.20 6.92 -12.55
N ILE A 400 -8.12 7.56 -12.97
CA ILE A 400 -7.31 8.42 -12.11
C ILE A 400 -7.59 9.87 -12.46
N CYS A 401 -7.66 10.75 -11.48
CA CYS A 401 -7.81 12.19 -11.70
C CYS A 401 -6.67 12.98 -11.09
N LYS A 402 -6.37 14.12 -11.72
CA LYS A 402 -5.44 15.13 -11.23
C LYS A 402 -6.23 16.27 -10.60
N VAL A 403 -5.79 16.71 -9.43
CA VAL A 403 -6.39 17.80 -8.64
C VAL A 403 -5.35 18.90 -8.43
N ASP A 404 -5.76 20.15 -8.59
CA ASP A 404 -4.96 21.33 -8.27
C ASP A 404 -5.11 21.68 -6.77
N PRO A 405 -4.05 21.59 -5.95
CA PRO A 405 -4.12 21.94 -4.53
C PRO A 405 -4.39 23.42 -4.26
N LYS A 406 -4.31 24.30 -5.27
CA LYS A 406 -4.62 25.74 -5.13
C LYS A 406 -6.11 26.03 -5.22
N THR A 407 -6.86 25.20 -5.94
CA THR A 407 -8.30 25.40 -6.18
C THR A 407 -9.16 24.26 -5.64
N TRP A 408 -8.56 23.10 -5.38
CA TRP A 408 -9.22 21.84 -5.03
C TRP A 408 -10.19 21.33 -6.10
N GLU A 409 -9.95 21.71 -7.35
CA GLU A 409 -10.73 21.28 -8.51
C GLU A 409 -10.04 20.14 -9.26
N VAL A 410 -10.85 19.25 -9.82
CA VAL A 410 -10.37 18.21 -10.73
C VAL A 410 -10.01 18.85 -12.07
N VAL A 411 -8.72 18.79 -12.43
CA VAL A 411 -8.17 19.36 -13.68
C VAL A 411 -8.46 18.44 -14.85
N THR A 412 -8.24 17.14 -14.68
CA THR A 412 -8.35 16.14 -15.74
C THR A 412 -8.52 14.73 -15.18
N ARG A 413 -8.91 13.79 -16.05
CA ARG A 413 -9.24 12.40 -15.72
C ARG A 413 -8.76 11.48 -16.83
N TRP A 414 -8.17 10.35 -16.47
CA TRP A 414 -7.73 9.32 -17.42
C TRP A 414 -8.34 7.97 -17.08
N ASP A 415 -8.98 7.33 -18.06
CA ASP A 415 -9.43 5.94 -17.90
C ASP A 415 -8.24 5.04 -17.60
N THR A 416 -8.26 4.39 -16.45
CA THR A 416 -7.22 3.43 -16.04
C THR A 416 -7.56 2.04 -16.53
N GLY A 417 -8.84 1.69 -16.54
CA GLY A 417 -9.36 0.33 -16.72
C GLY A 417 -10.27 -0.11 -15.56
N PRO A 418 -10.65 -1.40 -15.53
CA PRO A 418 -11.45 -1.95 -14.45
C PRO A 418 -10.65 -2.05 -13.15
N ASP A 419 -11.29 -1.69 -12.02
CA ASP A 419 -10.72 -1.90 -10.70
C ASP A 419 -9.33 -1.23 -10.51
N PRO A 420 -9.23 0.10 -10.66
CA PRO A 420 -7.99 0.81 -10.32
C PRO A 420 -7.75 0.76 -8.82
N HIS A 421 -6.48 0.58 -8.44
CA HIS A 421 -6.01 0.63 -7.07
C HIS A 421 -5.06 1.80 -6.89
N THR A 422 -3.81 1.60 -6.52
CA THR A 422 -2.97 2.70 -6.05
C THR A 422 -2.38 3.54 -7.17
N CYS A 423 -1.90 4.73 -6.82
CA CYS A 423 -1.11 5.61 -7.67
C CYS A 423 0.16 6.05 -6.93
N ASP A 424 1.31 6.06 -7.62
CA ASP A 424 2.61 6.50 -7.05
C ASP A 424 3.39 7.27 -8.12
N CYS A 425 4.30 8.15 -7.71
CA CYS A 425 5.02 9.03 -8.63
C CYS A 425 6.43 8.51 -8.94
N THR A 426 6.91 8.76 -10.16
CA THR A 426 8.31 8.54 -10.50
C THR A 426 9.22 9.41 -9.65
N VAL A 427 10.45 8.94 -9.40
CA VAL A 427 11.41 9.61 -8.51
C VAL A 427 11.68 11.06 -8.89
N ASP A 428 11.56 11.38 -10.18
CA ASP A 428 11.77 12.73 -10.74
C ASP A 428 10.51 13.62 -10.74
N GLY A 429 9.37 13.11 -10.27
CA GLY A 429 8.13 13.86 -10.17
C GLY A 429 7.42 14.09 -11.51
N LYS A 430 7.89 13.50 -12.62
CA LYS A 430 7.34 13.79 -13.96
C LYS A 430 6.16 12.91 -14.34
N TYR A 431 6.11 11.69 -13.83
CA TYR A 431 5.06 10.74 -14.19
C TYR A 431 4.35 10.23 -12.95
N ILE A 432 3.04 10.07 -13.05
CA ILE A 432 2.26 9.28 -12.10
C ILE A 432 2.01 7.90 -12.70
N THR A 433 2.22 6.87 -11.91
CA THR A 433 1.89 5.48 -12.26
C THR A 433 0.65 5.03 -11.51
N THR A 434 -0.15 4.15 -12.12
CA THR A 434 -1.31 3.56 -11.45
C THR A 434 -1.60 2.16 -11.95
N VAL A 435 -2.01 1.29 -11.04
CA VAL A 435 -2.38 -0.10 -11.34
C VAL A 435 -3.88 -0.28 -11.46
N TYR A 436 -4.28 -1.20 -12.32
CA TYR A 436 -5.65 -1.70 -12.42
C TYR A 436 -5.62 -3.24 -12.40
N SER A 437 -6.61 -3.84 -11.74
CA SER A 437 -6.46 -5.21 -11.20
C SER A 437 -7.58 -6.16 -11.59
N GLY A 438 -8.53 -5.68 -12.39
CA GLY A 438 -9.50 -6.53 -13.05
C GLY A 438 -10.40 -7.32 -12.10
N ASN A 439 -10.60 -6.89 -10.85
CA ASN A 439 -11.35 -7.63 -9.83
C ASN A 439 -10.82 -9.07 -9.70
N GLN A 440 -9.50 -9.24 -9.70
CA GLN A 440 -8.80 -10.51 -9.48
C GLN A 440 -9.00 -11.59 -10.56
N SER A 441 -9.70 -11.27 -11.66
CA SER A 441 -10.06 -12.25 -12.71
C SER A 441 -10.21 -11.65 -14.12
N GLY A 442 -9.93 -10.35 -14.28
CA GLY A 442 -10.13 -9.59 -15.50
C GLY A 442 -8.85 -8.92 -16.03
N GLN A 443 -9.03 -7.89 -16.85
CA GLN A 443 -7.91 -7.11 -17.40
C GLN A 443 -7.15 -6.41 -16.28
N ALA A 444 -5.82 -6.58 -16.25
CA ALA A 444 -4.93 -5.97 -15.26
C ALA A 444 -3.67 -5.38 -15.91
N GLY A 445 -3.03 -4.44 -15.24
CA GLY A 445 -1.81 -3.79 -15.72
C GLY A 445 -1.44 -2.53 -14.97
N LEU A 446 -0.46 -1.83 -15.53
CA LEU A 446 0.09 -0.57 -15.04
C LEU A 446 -0.07 0.50 -16.13
N VAL A 447 -0.43 1.72 -15.74
CA VAL A 447 -0.51 2.90 -16.60
C VAL A 447 0.53 3.92 -16.13
N VAL A 448 1.24 4.54 -17.07
CA VAL A 448 2.17 5.64 -16.80
C VAL A 448 1.62 6.88 -17.50
N ILE A 449 1.51 7.98 -16.75
CA ILE A 449 0.87 9.22 -17.19
C ILE A 449 1.83 10.37 -16.91
N ASP A 450 2.06 11.24 -17.88
CA ASP A 450 2.80 12.49 -17.66
C ASP A 450 1.96 13.42 -16.77
N ALA A 451 2.55 13.84 -15.65
CA ALA A 451 1.85 14.61 -14.63
C ALA A 451 1.43 16.01 -15.15
N ASP A 452 2.11 16.54 -16.16
CA ASP A 452 1.96 17.92 -16.62
C ASP A 452 1.31 18.02 -18.02
N THR A 453 1.53 17.07 -18.93
CA THR A 453 1.06 17.16 -20.33
C THR A 453 -0.29 16.49 -20.62
N ASP A 454 -0.90 15.89 -19.60
CA ASP A 454 -2.16 15.15 -19.67
C ASP A 454 -2.16 13.92 -20.60
N GLU A 455 -0.99 13.34 -20.88
CA GLU A 455 -0.82 12.20 -21.77
C GLU A 455 -0.57 10.89 -21.03
N ILE A 456 -1.28 9.82 -21.44
CA ILE A 456 -0.90 8.44 -21.08
C ILE A 456 0.29 8.06 -21.96
N VAL A 457 1.48 7.96 -21.35
CA VAL A 457 2.73 7.69 -22.08
C VAL A 457 3.00 6.20 -22.27
N ALA A 458 2.50 5.33 -21.38
CA ALA A 458 2.65 3.89 -21.51
C ALA A 458 1.53 3.11 -20.80
N ARG A 459 1.26 1.90 -21.30
CA ARG A 459 0.51 0.86 -20.59
C ARG A 459 1.31 -0.43 -20.64
N LEU A 460 1.52 -1.03 -19.47
CA LEU A 460 2.31 -2.24 -19.32
C LEU A 460 1.43 -3.39 -18.82
N PRO A 461 1.55 -4.59 -19.40
CA PRO A 461 0.85 -5.76 -18.90
C PRO A 461 1.41 -6.12 -17.52
N SER A 462 0.53 -6.36 -16.55
CA SER A 462 0.90 -6.94 -15.27
C SER A 462 -0.18 -7.95 -14.87
N PRO A 463 0.05 -9.26 -15.02
CA PRO A 463 -0.96 -10.30 -14.86
C PRO A 463 -1.19 -10.65 -13.38
N ALA A 464 -1.51 -9.64 -12.57
CA ALA A 464 -1.72 -9.76 -11.13
C ALA A 464 -2.88 -8.86 -10.66
N GLY A 465 -3.37 -9.10 -9.45
CA GLY A 465 -4.54 -8.41 -8.89
C GLY A 465 -4.19 -7.32 -7.88
N HIS A 466 -3.20 -6.48 -8.20
CA HIS A 466 -2.60 -5.49 -7.31
C HIS A 466 -3.62 -4.68 -6.49
N HIS A 467 -3.46 -4.67 -5.17
CA HIS A 467 -4.13 -3.69 -4.30
C HIS A 467 -3.17 -2.57 -3.88
N ASP A 468 -1.90 -2.68 -4.30
CA ASP A 468 -0.89 -1.69 -4.03
C ASP A 468 0.22 -1.78 -5.11
N HIS A 469 1.02 -0.72 -5.21
CA HIS A 469 2.26 -0.66 -5.96
C HIS A 469 3.02 0.57 -5.49
N VAL A 470 4.35 0.51 -5.57
CA VAL A 470 5.21 1.64 -5.21
C VAL A 470 6.36 1.76 -6.21
N VAL A 471 6.76 2.98 -6.50
CA VAL A 471 8.07 3.28 -7.10
C VAL A 471 9.08 3.33 -5.96
N VAL A 472 10.16 2.57 -6.05
CA VAL A 472 11.20 2.54 -5.01
C VAL A 472 11.81 3.94 -4.89
N PRO A 473 11.68 4.63 -3.73
CA PRO A 473 12.18 5.99 -3.58
C PRO A 473 13.70 6.02 -3.61
N GLU A 474 14.30 7.10 -4.13
CA GLU A 474 15.77 7.25 -4.12
C GLU A 474 16.33 7.70 -2.76
N SER A 475 15.49 8.33 -1.94
CA SER A 475 15.89 8.96 -0.68
C SER A 475 14.72 9.06 0.32
N TRP A 476 15.04 9.36 1.58
CA TRP A 476 14.04 9.63 2.63
C TRP A 476 13.17 10.86 2.35
N GLU A 477 13.71 11.84 1.63
CA GLU A 477 12.91 12.97 1.15
C GLU A 477 11.95 12.53 0.05
N GLY A 478 12.42 11.72 -0.91
CA GLY A 478 11.56 11.14 -1.96
C GLY A 478 10.47 10.21 -1.42
N LEU A 479 10.69 9.53 -0.30
CA LEU A 479 9.67 8.69 0.35
C LEU A 479 8.42 9.47 0.78
N LYS A 480 8.52 10.80 0.98
CA LYS A 480 7.37 11.66 1.33
C LYS A 480 6.33 11.79 0.21
N SER A 481 6.60 11.31 -0.99
CA SER A 481 5.62 11.22 -2.09
C SER A 481 5.20 9.80 -2.42
N SER A 482 5.70 8.79 -1.69
CA SER A 482 5.38 7.37 -1.88
C SER A 482 4.57 6.85 -0.68
N ARG A 483 4.60 5.53 -0.41
CA ARG A 483 3.82 4.84 0.61
C ARG A 483 4.26 5.18 2.05
N SER A 484 3.89 6.39 2.46
CA SER A 484 4.21 6.98 3.75
C SER A 484 3.18 8.02 4.16
N THR A 485 3.09 9.11 3.40
CA THR A 485 2.17 10.21 3.68
C THR A 485 0.74 9.89 3.23
N SER A 486 0.57 9.00 2.25
CA SER A 486 -0.70 8.44 1.78
C SER A 486 -0.58 6.93 1.48
N VAL A 487 -1.72 6.24 1.35
CA VAL A 487 -1.79 4.79 1.11
C VAL A 487 -2.61 4.33 -0.10
#